data_AF-A0A0C3SBQ0-F1
#
_entry.id   AF-A0A0C3SBQ0-F1
#
_cell.length_a   1.000
_cell.length_b   1.000
_cell.length_c   1.000
_cell.angle_alpha   90.00
_cell.angle_beta   90.00
_cell.angle_gamma   90.00
#
_symmetry.space_group_name_H-M   'P 1'
#
loop_
_entity.id
_entity.type
_entity.pdbx_description
1 polymer ?
#
loop_
_entity_poly.entity_id
_entity_poly.type
_entity_poly.pdbx_seq_one_letter_code
_entity_poly.pdbx_strand_id
1 'polypeptide(L)'
;MRASTSSLINLQAYEGWKTILNYGKGTDEKTIDEWKDELANLLIFIGLFSAVLTGFIVLTLPMIEENSTESSAKLLAQISQQLASLSVSPNFINSTIPALEPEALQPDDRILKLNILWIVSLSLSLNAAFFTISAQQWLR
;
A
#
# COMPACT_ATOMS: atom_id res chain seq x y z
N MET A 1 -20.89 -30.06 63.56
CA MET A 1 -21.07 -28.60 63.39
C MET A 1 -20.04 -27.98 62.42
N ARG A 2 -18.74 -28.31 62.53
CA ARG A 2 -17.65 -27.73 61.70
C ARG A 2 -17.75 -27.96 60.18
N ALA A 3 -18.32 -29.08 59.75
CA ALA A 3 -18.49 -29.41 58.32
C ALA A 3 -19.55 -28.57 57.60
N SER A 4 -20.54 -28.05 58.34
CA SER A 4 -21.61 -27.20 57.78
C SER A 4 -21.13 -25.76 57.61
N THR A 5 -20.29 -25.27 58.51
CA THR A 5 -19.66 -23.94 58.36
C THR A 5 -18.68 -23.90 57.18
N SER A 6 -17.95 -24.98 56.87
CA SER A 6 -17.04 -25.01 55.72
C SER A 6 -17.74 -25.04 54.36
N SER A 7 -18.92 -25.67 54.27
CA SER A 7 -19.70 -25.69 53.01
C SER A 7 -20.34 -24.33 52.70
N LEU A 8 -20.81 -23.62 53.73
CA LEU A 8 -21.37 -22.27 53.59
C LEU A 8 -20.32 -21.24 53.14
N ILE A 9 -19.10 -21.33 53.67
CA ILE A 9 -17.98 -20.47 53.26
C ILE A 9 -17.59 -20.73 51.79
N ASN A 10 -17.59 -21.99 51.35
CA ASN A 10 -17.31 -22.35 49.96
C ASN A 10 -18.40 -21.86 49.00
N LEU A 11 -19.67 -21.96 49.39
CA LEU A 11 -20.80 -21.47 48.60
C LEU A 11 -20.75 -19.95 48.43
N GLN A 12 -20.45 -19.20 49.50
CA GLN A 12 -20.34 -17.75 49.44
C GLN A 12 -19.14 -17.29 48.59
N ALA A 13 -18.01 -18.00 48.68
CA ALA A 13 -16.87 -17.74 47.81
C ALA A 13 -17.20 -18.03 46.34
N TYR A 14 -17.87 -19.15 46.05
CA TYR A 14 -18.28 -19.54 44.70
C TYR A 14 -19.24 -18.54 44.05
N GLU A 15 -20.26 -18.08 44.80
CA GLU A 15 -21.20 -17.06 44.31
C GLU A 15 -20.53 -15.68 44.15
N GLY A 16 -19.55 -15.34 45.00
CA GLY A 16 -18.70 -14.17 44.82
C GLY A 16 -17.87 -14.23 43.53
N TRP A 17 -17.21 -15.36 43.28
CA TRP A 17 -16.45 -15.58 42.04
C TRP A 17 -17.34 -15.54 40.80
N LYS A 18 -18.52 -16.16 40.84
CA LYS A 18 -19.50 -16.09 39.74
C LYS A 18 -19.93 -14.66 39.45
N THR A 19 -20.18 -13.87 40.48
CA THR A 19 -20.63 -12.48 40.31
C THR A 19 -19.55 -11.64 39.64
N ILE A 20 -18.29 -11.78 40.07
CA ILE A 20 -17.14 -11.10 39.45
C ILE A 20 -16.95 -11.58 38.00
N LEU A 21 -17.02 -12.88 37.74
CA LEU A 21 -16.90 -13.46 36.40
C LEU A 21 -18.02 -13.00 35.46
N ASN A 22 -19.26 -12.97 35.92
CA ASN A 22 -20.39 -12.52 35.11
C ASN A 22 -20.30 -11.02 34.81
N TYR A 23 -19.84 -10.21 35.77
CA TYR A 23 -19.64 -8.79 35.56
C TYR A 23 -18.50 -8.51 34.57
N GLY A 24 -17.37 -9.21 34.70
CA GLY A 24 -16.25 -9.13 33.77
C GLY A 24 -16.66 -9.59 32.37
N LYS A 25 -17.29 -10.76 32.26
CA LYS A 25 -17.77 -11.32 31.00
C LYS A 25 -18.73 -10.38 30.26
N GLY A 26 -19.67 -9.77 30.97
CA GLY A 26 -20.61 -8.83 30.36
C GLY A 26 -19.98 -7.52 29.88
N THR A 27 -18.86 -7.10 30.49
CA THR A 27 -18.09 -5.93 30.05
C THR A 27 -17.18 -6.29 28.87
N ASP A 28 -16.51 -7.43 28.95
CA ASP A 28 -15.63 -7.94 27.90
C ASP A 28 -16.41 -8.20 26.61
N GLU A 29 -17.59 -8.82 26.71
CA GLU A 29 -18.43 -9.15 25.55
C GLU A 29 -18.88 -7.88 24.80
N LYS A 30 -19.26 -6.82 25.53
CA LYS A 30 -19.60 -5.52 24.92
C LYS A 30 -18.39 -4.87 24.26
N THR A 31 -17.25 -4.87 24.95
CA THR A 31 -16.01 -4.29 24.42
C THR A 31 -15.57 -5.03 23.16
N ILE A 32 -15.60 -6.37 23.17
CA ILE A 32 -15.27 -7.20 22.00
C ILE A 32 -16.19 -6.89 20.82
N ASP A 33 -17.49 -6.70 21.07
CA ASP A 33 -18.43 -6.39 20.00
C ASP A 33 -18.22 -4.99 19.41
N GLU A 34 -17.97 -3.98 20.25
CA GLU A 34 -17.60 -2.63 19.80
C GLU A 34 -16.32 -2.63 18.96
N TRP A 35 -15.30 -3.39 19.37
CA TRP A 35 -14.05 -3.52 18.62
C TRP A 35 -14.27 -4.25 17.29
N LYS A 36 -15.14 -5.27 17.24
CA LYS A 36 -15.49 -5.95 15.98
C LYS A 36 -16.16 -5.00 14.99
N ASP A 37 -17.07 -4.15 15.47
CA ASP A 37 -17.72 -3.14 14.64
C ASP A 37 -16.73 -2.09 14.13
N GLU A 38 -15.80 -1.62 14.98
CA GLU A 38 -14.76 -0.67 14.59
C GLU A 38 -13.80 -1.27 13.54
N LEU A 39 -13.37 -2.52 13.74
CA LEU A 39 -12.55 -3.26 12.78
C LEU A 39 -13.28 -3.47 11.44
N ALA A 40 -14.58 -3.77 11.46
CA ALA A 40 -15.38 -3.88 10.25
C ALA A 40 -15.46 -2.55 9.49
N ASN A 41 -15.64 -1.44 10.20
CA ASN A 41 -15.65 -0.09 9.63
C ASN A 41 -14.29 0.28 9.02
N LEU A 42 -13.19 0.02 9.73
CA LEU A 42 -11.83 0.21 9.22
C LEU A 42 -11.59 -0.58 7.93
N LEU A 43 -12.07 -1.83 7.84
CA LEU A 43 -11.92 -2.65 6.64
C LEU A 43 -12.63 -2.05 5.42
N ILE A 44 -13.78 -1.40 5.61
CA ILE A 44 -14.48 -0.67 4.54
C ILE A 44 -13.63 0.51 4.06
N PHE A 45 -13.07 1.30 4.98
CA PHE A 45 -12.19 2.43 4.63
C PHE A 45 -10.94 1.96 3.87
N ILE A 46 -10.33 0.87 4.33
CA ILE A 46 -9.17 0.25 3.69
C ILE A 46 -9.50 -0.21 2.27
N GLY A 47 -10.66 -0.87 2.07
CA GLY A 47 -11.11 -1.29 0.75
C GLY A 47 -11.37 -0.12 -0.19
N LEU A 48 -12.05 0.93 0.29
CA LEU A 48 -12.33 2.14 -0.49
C LEU A 48 -11.04 2.88 -0.86
N PHE A 49 -10.11 2.99 0.09
CA PHE A 49 -8.80 3.57 -0.14
C PHE A 49 -8.01 2.81 -1.21
N SER A 50 -7.99 1.48 -1.15
CA SER A 50 -7.36 0.61 -2.15
C SER A 50 -7.97 0.77 -3.55
N ALA A 51 -9.30 0.89 -3.63
CA ALA A 51 -10.00 1.11 -4.91
C ALA A 51 -9.62 2.45 -5.54
N VAL A 52 -9.60 3.53 -4.75
CA VAL A 52 -9.16 4.86 -5.21
C VAL A 52 -7.69 4.82 -5.66
N LEU A 53 -6.82 4.17 -4.88
CA LEU A 53 -5.40 4.01 -5.22
C LEU A 53 -5.18 3.25 -6.52
N THR A 54 -5.94 2.17 -6.74
CA THR A 54 -5.87 1.36 -7.96
C THR A 54 -6.21 2.22 -9.18
N GLY A 55 -7.21 3.11 -9.06
CA GLY A 55 -7.53 4.10 -10.09
C GLY A 55 -6.34 5.02 -10.41
N PHE A 56 -5.69 5.58 -9.38
CA PHE A 56 -4.50 6.42 -9.57
C PHE A 56 -3.31 5.66 -10.15
N ILE A 57 -3.07 4.43 -9.71
CA ILE A 57 -1.98 3.57 -10.23
C ILE A 57 -2.21 3.24 -11.70
N VAL A 58 -3.42 2.85 -12.09
CA VAL A 58 -3.78 2.57 -13.50
C VAL A 58 -3.57 3.80 -14.37
N LEU A 59 -3.81 5.00 -13.84
CA LEU A 59 -3.60 6.26 -14.57
C LEU A 59 -2.12 6.69 -14.62
N THR A 60 -1.32 6.35 -13.60
CA THR A 60 0.11 6.73 -13.54
C THR A 60 1.05 5.71 -14.16
N LEU A 61 0.65 4.44 -14.29
CA LEU A 61 1.44 3.41 -14.98
C LEU A 61 1.76 3.79 -16.45
N PRO A 62 0.80 4.26 -17.26
CA PRO A 62 1.07 4.75 -18.61
C PRO A 62 1.99 5.97 -18.61
N MET A 63 1.95 6.82 -17.58
CA MET A 63 2.79 8.01 -17.49
C MET A 63 4.29 7.67 -17.33
N ILE A 64 4.61 6.45 -16.88
CA ILE A 64 5.98 5.92 -16.85
C ILE A 64 6.40 5.42 -18.25
N GLU A 65 5.46 4.92 -19.06
CA GLU A 65 5.69 4.38 -20.40
C GLU A 65 5.52 5.37 -21.56
N GLU A 66 4.79 6.47 -21.37
CA GLU A 66 4.33 7.36 -22.45
C GLU A 66 5.48 8.02 -23.22
N ASN A 67 6.68 8.06 -22.66
CA ASN A 67 7.84 8.58 -23.36
C ASN A 67 8.67 7.52 -24.08
N SER A 68 8.31 6.23 -24.10
CA SER A 68 9.10 5.24 -24.84
C SER A 68 9.00 5.41 -26.36
N THR A 69 7.78 5.59 -26.89
CA THR A 69 7.54 5.78 -28.33
C THR A 69 7.93 7.18 -28.79
N GLU A 70 7.57 8.21 -28.02
CA GLU A 70 7.99 9.59 -28.31
C GLU A 70 9.50 9.78 -28.17
N SER A 71 10.15 9.22 -27.15
CA SER A 71 11.62 9.27 -27.05
C SER A 71 12.29 8.47 -28.16
N SER A 72 11.73 7.32 -28.54
CA SER A 72 12.25 6.56 -29.69
C SER A 72 12.09 7.34 -30.98
N ALA A 73 10.94 7.99 -31.21
CA ALA A 73 10.70 8.82 -32.38
C ALA A 73 11.60 10.07 -32.40
N LYS A 74 11.85 10.68 -31.23
CA LYS A 74 12.74 11.84 -31.07
C LYS A 74 14.21 11.46 -31.27
N LEU A 75 14.64 10.31 -30.72
CA LEU A 75 15.96 9.73 -30.98
C LEU A 75 16.13 9.37 -32.46
N LEU A 76 15.15 8.73 -33.09
CA LEU A 76 15.17 8.41 -34.52
C LEU A 76 15.19 9.66 -35.40
N ALA A 77 14.44 10.70 -35.03
CA ALA A 77 14.46 11.98 -35.73
C ALA A 77 15.83 12.68 -35.62
N GLN A 78 16.46 12.64 -34.44
CA GLN A 78 17.82 13.17 -34.24
C GLN A 78 18.88 12.36 -34.99
N ILE A 79 18.80 11.02 -35.00
CA ILE A 79 19.69 10.15 -35.77
C ILE A 79 19.55 10.46 -37.27
N SER A 80 18.31 10.64 -37.76
CA SER A 80 18.03 11.02 -39.14
C SER A 80 18.65 12.38 -39.50
N GLN A 81 18.52 13.37 -38.61
CA GLN A 81 19.15 14.69 -38.79
C GLN A 81 20.68 14.61 -38.80
N GLN A 82 21.28 13.80 -37.92
CA GLN A 82 22.72 13.56 -37.93
C GLN A 82 23.17 12.92 -39.25
N LEU A 83 22.47 11.89 -39.72
CA LEU A 83 22.77 11.23 -40.99
C LEU A 83 22.63 12.17 -42.19
N ALA A 84 21.62 13.04 -42.19
CA ALA A 84 21.42 14.04 -43.24
C ALA A 84 22.50 15.14 -43.24
N SER A 85 23.15 15.39 -42.11
CA SER A 85 24.22 16.39 -41.97
C SER A 85 25.62 15.89 -42.37
N LEU A 86 25.74 14.60 -42.69
CA LEU A 86 27.00 14.01 -43.15
C LEU A 86 27.33 14.52 -44.56
N SER A 87 28.35 15.36 -44.65
CA SER A 87 28.91 15.79 -45.93
C SER A 87 30.14 14.94 -46.25
N VAL A 88 30.11 14.25 -47.39
CA VAL A 88 31.21 13.41 -47.87
C VAL A 88 31.97 14.17 -48.96
N SER A 89 33.18 14.61 -48.65
CA SER A 89 34.15 15.11 -49.63
C SER A 89 35.23 14.04 -49.89
N PRO A 90 35.84 14.01 -51.08
CA PRO A 90 36.93 13.07 -51.35
C PRO A 90 38.08 13.37 -50.37
N ASN A 91 38.28 12.44 -49.42
CA ASN A 91 39.23 12.44 -48.29
C ASN A 91 38.71 12.86 -46.89
N PHE A 92 37.50 13.44 -46.75
CA PHE A 92 36.98 13.80 -45.43
C PHE A 92 35.46 13.60 -45.33
N ILE A 93 35.04 12.94 -44.25
CA ILE A 93 33.63 12.90 -43.81
C ILE A 93 33.51 13.92 -42.69
N ASN A 94 32.67 14.95 -42.87
CA ASN A 94 32.44 15.99 -41.88
C ASN A 94 30.96 15.98 -41.46
N SER A 95 30.70 16.06 -40.16
CA SER A 95 29.36 16.19 -39.58
C SER A 95 29.26 17.59 -38.98
N THR A 96 28.29 18.38 -39.42
CA THR A 96 28.04 19.70 -38.82
C THR A 96 27.25 19.62 -37.51
N ILE A 97 26.68 18.45 -37.20
CA ILE A 97 25.93 18.19 -35.97
C ILE A 97 26.81 17.38 -35.00
N PRO A 98 26.88 17.77 -33.71
CA PRO A 98 27.59 17.02 -32.69
C PRO A 98 27.12 15.56 -32.60
N ALA A 99 28.03 14.65 -32.25
CA ALA A 99 27.70 13.26 -31.98
C ALA A 99 26.66 13.18 -30.85
N LEU A 100 25.76 12.19 -30.95
CA LEU A 100 24.70 11.97 -29.97
C LEU A 100 25.37 11.70 -28.61
N GLU A 101 25.44 12.69 -27.73
CA GLU A 101 25.57 12.38 -26.32
C GLU A 101 24.26 11.72 -25.93
N PRO A 102 24.28 10.52 -25.32
CA PRO A 102 23.08 9.98 -24.71
C PRO A 102 22.73 10.97 -23.60
N GLU A 103 21.84 11.91 -23.92
CA GLU A 103 21.09 12.63 -22.91
C GLU A 103 20.42 11.50 -22.14
N ALA A 104 20.98 11.19 -20.96
CA ALA A 104 20.44 10.18 -20.10
C ALA A 104 18.99 10.61 -19.93
N LEU A 105 18.07 9.86 -20.54
CA LEU A 105 16.64 10.05 -20.38
C LEU A 105 16.37 9.75 -18.92
N GLN A 106 16.69 10.70 -18.06
CA GLN A 106 16.50 10.60 -16.63
C GLN A 106 14.99 10.62 -16.48
N PRO A 107 14.39 9.49 -16.07
CA PRO A 107 12.96 9.49 -15.80
C PRO A 107 12.69 10.59 -14.79
N ASP A 108 11.61 11.34 -14.98
CA ASP A 108 11.25 12.43 -14.07
C ASP A 108 11.15 11.86 -12.65
N ASP A 109 12.11 12.24 -11.80
CA ASP A 109 12.23 11.79 -10.41
C ASP A 109 10.91 11.96 -9.63
N ARG A 110 10.07 12.91 -10.05
CA ARG A 110 8.78 13.20 -9.43
C ARG A 110 7.75 12.09 -9.72
N ILE A 111 7.73 11.57 -10.95
CA ILE A 111 6.84 10.47 -11.36
C ILE A 111 7.24 9.19 -10.62
N LEU A 112 8.55 8.94 -10.52
CA LEU A 112 9.06 7.79 -9.76
C LEU A 112 8.69 7.87 -8.28
N LYS A 113 8.90 9.02 -7.63
CA LYS A 113 8.52 9.23 -6.22
C LYS A 113 7.03 9.07 -5.99
N LEU A 114 6.21 9.55 -6.92
CA LEU A 114 4.76 9.44 -6.83
C LEU A 114 4.31 7.97 -6.92
N ASN A 115 4.85 7.21 -7.88
CA ASN A 115 4.54 5.78 -8.03
C ASN A 115 4.99 4.96 -6.80
N ILE A 116 6.18 5.23 -6.27
CA ILE A 116 6.67 4.61 -5.03
C ILE A 116 5.72 4.96 -3.87
N LEU A 117 5.33 6.22 -3.73
CA LEU A 117 4.42 6.66 -2.66
C LEU A 117 3.05 5.96 -2.78
N TRP A 118 2.53 5.79 -3.99
CA TRP A 118 1.32 5.01 -4.25
C TRP A 118 1.48 3.53 -3.88
N ILE A 119 2.58 2.87 -4.25
CA ILE A 119 2.82 1.45 -3.90
C ILE A 119 3.01 1.27 -2.40
N VAL A 120 3.73 2.17 -1.74
CA VAL A 120 3.92 2.13 -0.27
C VAL A 120 2.58 2.32 0.42
N SER A 121 1.76 3.25 -0.07
CA SER A 121 0.41 3.50 0.43
C SER A 121 -0.50 2.28 0.27
N LEU A 122 -0.44 1.58 -0.87
CA LEU A 122 -1.17 0.32 -1.10
C LEU A 122 -0.73 -0.75 -0.10
N SER A 123 0.58 -0.87 0.08
CA SER A 123 1.17 -1.85 0.98
C SER A 123 0.75 -1.60 2.43
N LEU A 124 0.76 -0.34 2.88
CA LEU A 124 0.30 0.01 4.22
C LEU A 124 -1.20 -0.30 4.40
N SER A 125 -2.02 -0.02 3.39
CA SER A 125 -3.43 -0.38 3.37
C SER A 125 -3.65 -1.89 3.51
N LEU A 126 -2.86 -2.70 2.79
CA LEU A 126 -2.93 -4.16 2.84
C LEU A 126 -2.47 -4.71 4.21
N ASN A 127 -1.42 -4.14 4.79
CA ASN A 127 -0.98 -4.47 6.14
C ASN A 127 -2.07 -4.15 7.18
N ALA A 128 -2.69 -2.97 7.08
CA ALA A 128 -3.81 -2.61 7.95
C ALA A 128 -4.99 -3.61 7.82
N ALA A 129 -5.30 -4.07 6.60
CA ALA A 129 -6.31 -5.11 6.38
C ALA A 129 -5.93 -6.41 7.08
N PHE A 130 -4.67 -6.84 6.96
CA PHE A 130 -4.16 -8.05 7.59
C PHE A 130 -4.23 -7.99 9.12
N PHE A 131 -3.82 -6.87 9.72
CA PHE A 131 -3.96 -6.67 11.17
C PHE A 131 -5.42 -6.65 11.62
N THR A 132 -6.30 -6.01 10.84
CA THR A 132 -7.74 -5.95 11.12
C THR A 132 -8.35 -7.35 11.14
N ILE A 133 -8.05 -8.16 10.12
CA ILE A 133 -8.53 -9.55 10.03
C ILE A 133 -7.91 -10.41 11.14
N SER A 134 -6.63 -10.23 11.46
CA SER A 134 -5.97 -10.95 12.54
C SER A 134 -6.66 -10.65 13.87
N ALA A 135 -6.88 -9.37 14.19
CA ALA A 135 -7.59 -8.95 15.41
C ALA A 135 -9.00 -9.56 15.47
N GLN A 136 -9.75 -9.57 14.36
CA GLN A 136 -11.06 -10.22 14.30
C GLN A 136 -10.99 -11.74 14.57
N GLN A 137 -9.92 -12.41 14.14
CA GLN A 137 -9.71 -13.84 14.46
C GLN A 137 -9.33 -14.08 15.91
N TRP A 138 -8.60 -13.17 16.56
CA TRP A 138 -8.25 -13.25 17.98
C TRP A 138 -9.41 -12.90 18.91
N LEU A 139 -10.33 -12.03 18.47
CA LEU A 139 -11.51 -11.58 19.20
C LEU A 139 -12.72 -12.53 19.07
N ARG A 140 -12.60 -13.56 18.21
CA ARG A 140 -13.61 -14.60 18.01
C ARG A 140 -13.38 -15.78 18.94
#